data_AF-A0AAE4SEE1-F1
#
_entry.id   AF-A0AAE4SEE1-F1
#
_cell.length_a   1.000
_cell.length_b   1.000
_cell.length_c   1.000
_cell.angle_alpha   90.00
_cell.angle_beta   90.00
_cell.angle_gamma   90.00
#
_symmetry.space_group_name_H-M   'P 1'
#
loop_
_entity.id
_entity.type
_entity.pdbx_description
1 polymer ?
#
loop_
_entity_poly.entity_id
_entity_poly.type
_entity_poly.pdbx_seq_one_letter_code
_entity_poly.pdbx_strand_id
1 'polypeptide(L)'
;MKEVYFSVPETGSLYLDEVLVQIDAVALLFTCRDEQNRPYLCVCTDSYEPGYVVVLTTPEILIQMLNNEIPMYDAFLQSPDGIAFKIEEKDSLENDIVASVSIHDVSEKDLPLRNAFFEIHTKSITDYIFRLQEGFENESLDKSEGTRSNKQFAFDDQNHVKPVIYETK
;
A
#
# COMPACT_ATOMS: atom_id res chain seq x y z
N MET A 1 -21.51 0.00 -2.62
CA MET A 1 -20.98 1.37 -2.46
C MET A 1 -19.80 1.24 -1.51
N LYS A 2 -18.59 1.67 -1.91
CA LYS A 2 -17.43 1.61 -1.01
C LYS A 2 -17.62 2.71 0.05
N GLU A 3 -17.44 2.36 1.32
CA GLU A 3 -17.54 3.31 2.43
C GLU A 3 -16.25 4.13 2.51
N VAL A 4 -16.38 5.44 2.74
CA VAL A 4 -15.24 6.34 2.89
C VAL A 4 -14.57 5.99 4.22
N TYR A 5 -13.28 5.68 4.17
CA TYR A 5 -12.48 5.34 5.34
C TYR A 5 -11.78 6.58 5.91
N PHE A 6 -11.27 7.45 5.04
CA PHE A 6 -10.72 8.76 5.43
C PHE A 6 -11.20 9.85 4.47
N SER A 7 -11.35 11.08 4.98
CA SER A 7 -11.49 12.27 4.15
C SER A 7 -10.24 13.13 4.31
N VAL A 8 -9.40 13.16 3.27
CA VAL A 8 -8.16 13.94 3.26
C VAL A 8 -8.36 15.15 2.34
N PRO A 9 -8.27 16.40 2.83
CA PRO A 9 -8.55 17.59 2.01
C PRO A 9 -7.76 17.65 0.69
N GLU A 10 -6.50 17.18 0.70
CA GLU A 10 -5.59 17.23 -0.44
C GLU A 10 -5.83 16.13 -1.48
N THR A 11 -6.33 14.96 -1.07
CA THR A 11 -6.49 13.78 -1.96
C THR A 11 -7.94 13.39 -2.21
N GLY A 12 -8.88 13.94 -1.44
CA GLY A 12 -10.29 13.56 -1.42
C GLY A 12 -10.56 12.32 -0.55
N SER A 13 -11.63 11.60 -0.91
CA SER A 13 -12.06 10.40 -0.18
C SER A 13 -11.11 9.24 -0.41
N LEU A 14 -10.68 8.60 0.67
CA LEU A 14 -9.94 7.34 0.65
C LEU A 14 -10.87 6.20 1.08
N TYR A 15 -10.82 5.09 0.35
CA TYR A 15 -11.63 3.90 0.57
C TYR A 15 -10.71 2.74 0.96
N LEU A 16 -11.11 1.94 1.95
CA LEU A 16 -10.38 0.72 2.34
C LEU A 16 -10.23 -0.22 1.13
N ASP A 17 -9.00 -0.68 0.87
CA ASP A 17 -8.65 -1.60 -0.21
C ASP A 17 -8.37 -3.01 0.31
N GLU A 18 -7.34 -3.18 1.14
CA GLU A 18 -7.00 -4.46 1.78
C GLU A 18 -6.49 -4.25 3.21
N VAL A 19 -6.90 -5.13 4.13
CA VAL A 19 -6.35 -5.16 5.50
C VAL A 19 -5.18 -6.15 5.53
N LEU A 20 -3.97 -5.65 5.82
CA LEU A 20 -2.74 -6.44 5.78
C LEU A 20 -2.42 -7.06 7.16
N VAL A 21 -2.66 -6.29 8.23
CA VAL A 21 -2.49 -6.72 9.62
C VAL A 21 -3.71 -6.29 10.41
N GLN A 22 -4.34 -7.24 11.09
CA GLN A 22 -5.46 -6.99 11.99
C GLN A 22 -5.20 -7.67 13.33
N ILE A 23 -5.43 -6.95 14.42
CA ILE A 23 -5.48 -7.51 15.77
C ILE A 23 -6.87 -7.23 16.33
N ASP A 24 -7.56 -8.29 16.75
CA ASP A 24 -8.97 -8.26 17.14
C ASP A 24 -9.83 -7.60 16.05
N ALA A 25 -10.41 -6.43 16.33
CA ALA A 25 -11.25 -5.67 15.40
C ALA A 25 -10.55 -4.43 14.82
N VAL A 26 -9.24 -4.24 15.07
CA VAL A 26 -8.49 -3.05 14.66
C VAL A 26 -7.52 -3.38 13.53
N ALA A 27 -7.62 -2.65 12.42
CA ALA A 27 -6.69 -2.73 11.31
C ALA A 27 -5.42 -1.93 11.65
N LEU A 28 -4.29 -2.61 11.82
CA LEU A 28 -3.02 -1.97 12.20
C LEU A 28 -2.22 -1.53 10.99
N LEU A 29 -2.26 -2.31 9.91
CA LEU A 29 -1.61 -2.01 8.64
C LEU A 29 -2.58 -2.40 7.53
N PHE A 30 -2.86 -1.47 6.63
CA PHE A 30 -3.84 -1.67 5.57
C PHE A 30 -3.54 -0.72 4.43
N THR A 31 -4.22 -0.92 3.31
CA THR A 31 -4.16 -0.04 2.15
C THR A 31 -5.51 0.63 1.91
N CYS A 32 -5.45 1.84 1.40
CA CYS A 32 -6.60 2.56 0.88
C CYS A 32 -6.40 2.89 -0.60
N ARG A 33 -7.47 3.28 -1.28
CA ARG A 33 -7.43 3.88 -2.60
C ARG A 33 -8.27 5.14 -2.65
N ASP A 34 -7.83 6.11 -3.43
CA ASP A 34 -8.67 7.27 -3.76
C ASP A 34 -9.60 7.00 -4.95
N GLU A 35 -10.37 8.01 -5.36
CA GLU A 35 -11.26 7.95 -6.51
C GLU A 35 -10.53 7.72 -7.85
N GLN A 36 -9.24 8.06 -7.93
CA GLN A 36 -8.39 7.80 -9.10
C GLN A 36 -7.70 6.43 -9.01
N ASN A 37 -8.10 5.59 -8.06
CA ASN A 37 -7.55 4.26 -7.82
C ASN A 37 -6.06 4.25 -7.41
N ARG A 38 -5.50 5.40 -7.00
CA ARG A 38 -4.11 5.47 -6.51
C ARG A 38 -4.03 4.81 -5.13
N PRO A 39 -3.04 3.93 -4.88
CA PRO A 39 -2.94 3.24 -3.60
C PRO A 39 -2.27 4.12 -2.54
N TYR A 40 -2.75 3.97 -1.30
CA TYR A 40 -2.17 4.57 -0.10
C TYR A 40 -1.87 3.46 0.91
N LEU A 41 -0.76 3.58 1.61
CA LEU A 41 -0.37 2.68 2.70
C LEU A 41 -0.65 3.37 4.04
N CYS A 42 -1.34 2.67 4.92
CA CYS A 42 -1.86 3.20 6.18
C CYS A 42 -1.36 2.36 7.35
N VAL A 43 -0.91 3.03 8.41
CA VAL A 43 -0.57 2.39 9.69
C VAL A 43 -1.28 3.10 10.84
N CYS A 44 -1.82 2.32 11.77
CA CYS A 44 -2.39 2.83 13.02
C CYS A 44 -1.27 3.23 13.98
N THR A 45 -1.31 4.45 14.52
CA THR A 45 -0.29 4.98 15.44
C THR A 45 -0.64 4.76 16.91
N ASP A 46 -1.93 4.65 17.25
CA ASP A 46 -2.42 4.36 18.59
C ASP A 46 -3.75 3.61 18.48
N SER A 47 -3.87 2.48 19.17
CA SER A 47 -5.07 1.63 19.15
C SER A 47 -6.17 2.08 20.13
N TYR A 48 -5.89 2.99 21.05
CA TYR A 48 -6.81 3.50 22.06
C TYR A 48 -7.41 4.86 21.68
N GLU A 49 -6.62 5.72 21.04
CA GLU A 49 -7.05 6.96 20.40
C GLU A 49 -6.66 6.86 18.92
N PRO A 50 -7.54 6.33 18.04
CA PRO A 50 -7.15 5.94 16.69
C PRO A 50 -6.54 7.10 15.90
N GLY A 51 -5.22 7.04 15.77
CA GLY A 51 -4.43 7.89 14.91
C GLY A 51 -3.85 7.07 13.77
N TYR A 52 -3.62 7.69 12.62
CA TYR A 52 -3.07 7.02 11.45
C TYR A 52 -2.00 7.86 10.79
N VAL A 53 -1.00 7.17 10.22
CA VAL A 53 -0.11 7.72 9.20
C VAL A 53 -0.52 7.09 7.87
N VAL A 54 -0.82 7.94 6.90
CA VAL A 54 -1.24 7.56 5.54
C VAL A 54 -0.28 8.18 4.54
N VAL A 55 0.29 7.38 3.65
CA VAL A 55 1.20 7.83 2.59
C VAL A 55 0.74 7.34 1.23
N LEU A 56 0.96 8.15 0.19
CA LEU A 56 0.83 7.67 -1.18
C LEU A 56 1.87 6.57 -1.42
N THR A 57 1.51 5.51 -2.14
CA THR A 57 2.42 4.42 -2.50
C THR A 57 2.22 3.99 -3.95
N THR A 58 2.91 2.94 -4.38
CA THR A 58 2.75 2.33 -5.70
C THR A 58 2.56 0.81 -5.57
N PRO A 59 1.96 0.14 -6.58
CA PRO A 59 1.89 -1.31 -6.59
C PRO A 59 3.26 -1.97 -6.40
N GLU A 60 4.32 -1.44 -7.00
CA GLU A 60 5.67 -1.99 -6.89
C GLU A 60 6.19 -1.94 -5.45
N ILE A 61 6.04 -0.81 -4.76
CA ILE A 61 6.47 -0.66 -3.34
C ILE A 61 5.67 -1.63 -2.46
N LEU A 62 4.36 -1.74 -2.67
CA LEU A 62 3.52 -2.68 -1.93
C LEU A 62 3.94 -4.13 -2.18
N ILE A 63 4.19 -4.53 -3.43
CA ILE A 63 4.64 -5.88 -3.78
C ILE A 63 5.97 -6.19 -3.11
N GLN A 64 6.95 -5.27 -3.16
CA GLN A 64 8.25 -5.44 -2.49
C GLN A 64 8.08 -5.63 -0.99
N MET A 65 7.24 -4.82 -0.34
CA MET A 65 6.96 -4.94 1.10
C MET A 65 6.32 -6.30 1.43
N LEU A 66 5.26 -6.68 0.70
CA LEU A 66 4.49 -7.90 0.95
C LEU A 66 5.27 -9.18 0.63
N ASN A 67 6.27 -9.10 -0.25
CA ASN A 67 7.20 -10.19 -0.55
C ASN A 67 8.45 -10.21 0.34
N ASN A 68 8.50 -9.40 1.40
CA ASN A 68 9.64 -9.36 2.33
C ASN A 68 10.96 -8.92 1.63
N GLU A 69 10.86 -8.09 0.58
CA GLU A 69 12.01 -7.54 -0.14
C GLU A 69 12.50 -6.23 0.47
N ILE A 70 11.57 -5.44 1.04
CA ILE A 70 11.88 -4.23 1.81
C ILE A 70 11.16 -4.27 3.18
N PRO A 71 11.77 -3.69 4.23
CA PRO A 71 11.09 -3.48 5.51
C PRO A 71 9.83 -2.63 5.36
N MET A 72 8.82 -2.88 6.21
CA MET A 72 7.58 -2.09 6.19
C MET A 72 7.86 -0.60 6.43
N TYR A 73 8.78 -0.26 7.34
CA TYR A 73 9.21 1.12 7.57
C TYR A 73 9.73 1.81 6.29
N ASP A 74 10.52 1.08 5.49
CA ASP A 74 11.10 1.63 4.26
C ASP A 74 10.05 1.81 3.16
N ALA A 75 8.99 1.00 3.15
CA ALA A 75 7.86 1.17 2.24
C ALA A 75 7.13 2.51 2.48
N PHE A 76 7.00 2.95 3.74
CA PHE A 76 6.45 4.27 4.05
C PHE A 76 7.37 5.40 3.56
N LEU A 77 8.68 5.29 3.81
CA LEU A 77 9.64 6.32 3.41
C LEU A 77 9.79 6.47 1.88
N GLN A 78 9.43 5.45 1.11
CA GLN A 78 9.46 5.48 -0.35
C GLN A 78 8.22 6.13 -0.99
N SER A 79 7.39 6.83 -0.20
CA SER A 79 6.25 7.57 -0.72
C SER A 79 6.67 8.52 -1.87
N PRO A 80 6.05 8.41 -3.07
CA PRO A 80 6.54 9.11 -4.27
C PRO A 80 6.55 10.64 -4.17
N ASP A 81 5.64 11.23 -3.38
CA ASP A 81 5.54 12.67 -3.16
C ASP A 81 6.25 13.13 -1.87
N GLY A 82 6.73 12.19 -1.05
CA GLY A 82 7.39 12.46 0.22
C GLY A 82 6.47 13.05 1.30
N ILE A 83 5.14 12.94 1.13
CA ILE A 83 4.14 13.50 2.04
C ILE A 83 3.49 12.38 2.85
N ALA A 84 3.28 12.65 4.13
CA ALA A 84 2.48 11.82 5.03
C ALA A 84 1.30 12.62 5.57
N PHE A 85 0.13 12.01 5.58
CA PHE A 85 -1.04 12.53 6.27
C PHE A 85 -1.12 11.87 7.64
N LYS A 86 -1.04 12.70 8.68
CA LYS A 86 -1.35 12.32 10.05
C LYS A 86 -2.83 12.58 10.30
N ILE A 87 -3.58 11.54 10.59
CA ILE A 87 -5.02 11.60 10.81
C ILE A 87 -5.27 11.29 12.29
N GLU A 88 -5.96 12.18 13.00
CA GLU A 88 -6.56 11.88 14.30
C GLU A 88 -8.06 11.65 14.10
N GLU A 89 -8.50 10.41 14.30
CA GLU A 89 -9.91 10.03 14.19
C GLU A 89 -10.71 10.66 15.34
N LYS A 90 -11.84 11.29 15.01
CA LYS A 90 -12.80 11.86 15.98
C LYS A 90 -14.15 11.14 15.85
N ASP A 91 -15.20 11.72 16.43
CA ASP A 91 -16.54 11.11 16.45
C ASP A 91 -17.16 10.91 15.04
N SER A 92 -16.64 11.61 14.03
CA SER A 92 -17.05 11.45 12.62
C SER A 92 -15.95 11.93 11.68
N LEU A 93 -15.96 11.43 10.43
CA LEU A 93 -15.01 11.78 9.38
C LEU A 93 -14.89 13.30 9.13
N GLU A 94 -15.98 14.06 9.31
CA GLU A 94 -15.98 15.51 9.13
C GLU A 94 -15.22 16.26 10.23
N ASN A 95 -15.05 15.62 11.39
CA ASN A 95 -14.35 16.15 12.54
C ASN A 95 -12.91 15.65 12.65
N ASP A 96 -12.50 14.70 11.81
CA ASP A 96 -11.13 14.19 11.80
C ASP A 96 -10.14 15.32 11.57
N ILE A 97 -9.04 15.28 12.32
CA ILE A 97 -7.96 16.25 12.17
C ILE A 97 -6.91 15.66 11.25
N VAL A 98 -6.71 16.28 10.09
CA VAL A 98 -5.72 15.85 9.10
C VAL A 98 -4.60 16.89 9.02
N ALA A 99 -3.36 16.43 9.18
CA ALA A 99 -2.16 17.24 8.99
C ALA A 99 -1.25 16.60 7.95
N SER A 100 -0.88 17.35 6.92
CA SER A 100 0.15 16.97 5.94
C SER A 100 1.53 17.39 6.44
N VAL A 101 2.46 16.44 6.47
CA VAL A 101 3.86 16.64 6.87
C VAL A 101 4.80 15.95 5.90
N SER A 102 6.10 16.27 5.92
CA SER A 102 7.07 15.43 5.23
C SER A 102 7.11 14.06 5.91
N ILE A 103 7.18 12.99 5.12
CA ILE A 103 7.35 11.63 5.67
C ILE A 103 8.63 11.51 6.51
N HIS A 104 9.66 12.32 6.24
CA HIS A 104 10.90 12.34 7.02
C HIS A 104 10.78 13.06 8.37
N ASP A 105 9.70 13.82 8.58
CA ASP A 105 9.40 14.48 9.85
C ASP A 105 8.45 13.67 10.75
N VAL A 106 7.91 12.55 10.23
CA VAL A 106 7.06 11.63 11.01
C VAL A 106 7.91 10.93 12.07
N SER A 107 7.40 10.85 13.30
CA SER A 107 8.09 10.19 14.40
C SER A 107 8.25 8.69 14.10
N GLU A 108 9.43 8.13 14.36
CA GLU A 108 9.67 6.69 14.16
C GLU A 108 8.72 5.79 14.94
N LYS A 109 8.19 6.28 16.08
CA LYS A 109 7.22 5.54 16.91
C LYS A 109 5.85 5.42 16.24
N ASP A 110 5.53 6.30 15.29
CA ASP A 110 4.27 6.36 14.55
C ASP A 110 4.35 5.50 13.26
N LEU A 111 5.47 4.83 13.02
CA LEU A 111 5.74 4.00 11.84
C LEU A 111 6.00 2.54 12.26
N PRO A 112 5.94 1.57 11.33
CA PRO A 112 6.35 0.21 11.59
C PRO A 112 7.79 0.15 12.13
N LEU A 113 8.12 -0.86 12.94
CA LEU A 113 9.47 -1.01 13.48
C LEU A 113 10.51 -1.08 12.35
N ARG A 114 11.63 -0.36 12.53
CA ARG A 114 12.77 -0.44 11.61
C ARG A 114 13.22 -1.88 11.42
N ASN A 115 13.51 -2.26 10.18
CA ASN A 115 13.90 -3.61 9.77
C ASN A 115 12.86 -4.71 10.06
N ALA A 116 11.63 -4.37 10.46
CA ALA A 116 10.55 -5.35 10.52
C ALA A 116 9.98 -5.55 9.12
N PHE A 117 9.95 -6.81 8.69
CA PHE A 117 9.39 -7.20 7.41
C PHE A 117 7.99 -7.76 7.57
N PHE A 118 7.24 -7.78 6.47
CA PHE A 118 5.92 -8.38 6.44
C PHE A 118 6.03 -9.91 6.29
N GLU A 119 5.68 -10.65 7.35
CA GLU A 119 5.82 -12.12 7.41
C GLU A 119 4.48 -12.88 7.33
N ILE A 120 3.37 -12.17 7.14
CA ILE A 120 2.04 -12.79 7.09
C ILE A 120 1.81 -13.40 5.71
N HIS A 121 1.75 -14.72 5.66
CA HIS A 121 1.48 -15.47 4.43
C HIS A 121 0.09 -16.12 4.51
N THR A 122 -0.91 -15.43 3.96
CA THR A 122 -2.28 -15.97 3.83
C THR A 122 -2.74 -15.90 2.38
N LYS A 123 -3.77 -16.66 2.04
CA LYS A 123 -4.37 -16.62 0.72
C LYS A 123 -4.85 -15.20 0.35
N SER A 124 -5.41 -14.43 1.29
CA SER A 124 -5.90 -13.08 0.98
C SER A 124 -4.73 -12.15 0.60
N ILE A 125 -3.59 -12.25 1.29
CA ILE A 125 -2.38 -11.51 0.90
C ILE A 125 -1.88 -11.94 -0.47
N THR A 126 -1.80 -13.25 -0.75
CA THR A 126 -1.39 -13.75 -2.07
C THR A 126 -2.32 -13.27 -3.18
N ASP A 127 -3.64 -13.33 -2.96
CA ASP A 127 -4.64 -12.81 -3.90
C ASP A 127 -4.48 -11.29 -4.08
N TYR A 128 -4.12 -10.55 -3.04
CA TYR A 128 -3.90 -9.10 -3.13
C TYR A 128 -2.65 -8.76 -3.96
N ILE A 129 -1.53 -9.46 -3.73
CA ILE A 129 -0.31 -9.33 -4.55
C ILE A 129 -0.64 -9.59 -6.02
N PHE A 130 -1.44 -10.62 -6.32
CA PHE A 130 -1.85 -10.92 -7.69
C PHE A 130 -2.67 -9.78 -8.31
N ARG A 131 -3.63 -9.19 -7.57
CA ARG A 131 -4.40 -8.03 -8.06
C ARG A 131 -3.52 -6.79 -8.30
N LEU A 132 -2.51 -6.57 -7.47
CA LEU A 132 -1.55 -5.47 -7.67
C LEU A 132 -0.74 -5.68 -8.96
N GLN A 133 -0.32 -6.92 -9.23
CA GLN A 133 0.42 -7.28 -10.45
C GLN A 133 -0.44 -7.13 -11.71
N GLU A 134 -1.69 -7.62 -11.70
CA GLU A 134 -2.60 -7.48 -12.84
C GLU A 134 -2.90 -6.00 -13.15
N GLY A 135 -3.09 -5.16 -12.13
CA GLY A 135 -3.28 -3.72 -12.32
C GLY A 135 -2.07 -3.07 -12.98
N PHE A 136 -0.87 -3.44 -12.55
CA PHE A 136 0.39 -2.93 -13.10
C PHE A 136 0.61 -3.32 -14.57
N GLU A 137 0.33 -4.57 -14.93
CA GLU A 137 0.46 -5.05 -16.31
C GLU A 137 -0.46 -4.28 -17.26
N ASN A 138 -1.71 -4.03 -16.86
CA ASN A 138 -2.66 -3.27 -17.68
C ASN A 138 -2.26 -1.79 -17.86
N GLU A 139 -1.74 -1.12 -16.83
CA GLU A 139 -1.24 0.26 -16.95
C GLU A 139 0.02 0.38 -17.83
N SER A 140 0.86 -0.66 -17.86
CA SER A 140 2.05 -0.71 -18.72
C SER A 140 1.70 -0.94 -20.20
N LEU A 141 0.60 -1.65 -20.48
CA LEU A 141 0.09 -1.87 -21.83
C LEU A 141 -0.48 -0.60 -22.45
N ASP A 142 -1.21 0.21 -21.68
CA ASP A 142 -1.76 1.49 -22.15
C ASP A 142 -0.68 2.54 -22.46
N LYS A 143 0.51 2.44 -21.85
CA LYS A 143 1.65 3.34 -22.09
C LYS A 143 2.60 2.87 -23.19
N SER A 144 2.41 1.66 -23.74
CA SER A 144 3.36 1.01 -24.67
C SER A 144 2.75 0.64 -26.03
N GLU A 145 2.03 1.57 -26.68
CA GLU A 145 1.96 1.56 -28.15
C GLU A 145 3.37 1.82 -28.73
N GLY A 146 4.23 0.80 -28.69
CA GLY A 146 5.62 0.87 -29.13
C GLY A 146 6.53 -0.18 -28.49
N THR A 147 6.48 -1.40 -29.03
CA THR A 147 7.44 -2.53 -28.87
C THR A 147 7.15 -3.54 -27.75
N ARG A 148 6.70 -4.74 -28.15
CA ARG A 148 6.42 -5.88 -27.26
C ARG A 148 7.70 -6.57 -26.82
N SER A 149 7.81 -6.83 -25.51
CA SER A 149 8.57 -7.94 -24.95
C SER A 149 7.74 -8.53 -23.82
N ASN A 150 7.09 -9.67 -24.07
CA ASN A 150 6.26 -10.34 -23.07
C ASN A 150 7.18 -10.95 -22.01
N LYS A 151 7.25 -10.30 -20.83
CA LYS A 151 7.71 -10.96 -19.61
C LYS A 151 6.48 -11.57 -18.95
N GLN A 152 6.41 -12.89 -18.90
CA GLN A 152 5.41 -13.59 -18.11
C GLN A 152 6.11 -14.11 -16.86
N PHE A 153 5.47 -14.00 -15.70
CA PHE A 153 6.05 -14.51 -14.47
C PHE A 153 5.60 -15.96 -14.24
N ALA A 154 6.54 -16.81 -13.85
CA ALA A 154 6.25 -18.18 -13.44
C ALA A 154 6.69 -18.38 -11.99
N PHE A 155 5.96 -19.22 -11.27
CA PHE A 155 6.37 -19.72 -9.97
C PHE A 155 7.41 -20.80 -10.16
N ASP A 156 8.51 -20.73 -9.43
CA ASP A 156 9.43 -21.86 -9.32
C ASP A 156 8.90 -22.91 -8.33
N ASP A 157 9.59 -24.05 -8.24
CA ASP A 157 9.21 -25.17 -7.37
C ASP A 157 9.22 -24.82 -5.86
N GLN A 158 9.67 -23.60 -5.51
CA GLN A 158 9.70 -23.05 -4.16
C GLN A 158 8.71 -21.89 -3.99
N ASN A 159 7.80 -21.68 -4.94
CA ASN A 159 6.82 -20.58 -4.97
C ASN A 159 7.44 -19.17 -5.09
N HIS A 160 8.70 -19.06 -5.50
CA HIS A 160 9.29 -17.75 -5.81
C HIS A 160 8.93 -17.32 -7.23
N VAL A 161 8.66 -16.02 -7.40
CA VAL A 161 8.32 -15.44 -8.69
C VAL A 161 9.59 -15.22 -9.50
N LYS A 162 9.67 -15.79 -10.71
CA LYS A 162 10.78 -15.59 -11.65
C LYS A 162 10.28 -15.01 -12.99
N PRO A 163 11.00 -14.03 -13.57
CA PRO A 163 10.66 -13.52 -14.88
C PRO A 163 10.98 -14.56 -15.95
N VAL A 164 9.97 -14.94 -16.76
CA VAL A 164 10.14 -15.75 -17.97
C VAL A 164 10.11 -14.82 -19.17
N ILE A 165 11.23 -14.78 -19.89
CA ILE A 165 11.33 -14.05 -21.15
C ILE A 165 11.01 -15.06 -22.27
N TYR A 166 9.88 -14.86 -22.94
CA TYR A 166 9.59 -15.59 -24.17
C TYR A 166 10.05 -14.75 -25.36
N GLU A 167 11.03 -15.25 -26.12
CA GLU A 167 11.38 -14.66 -27.41
C GLU A 167 10.22 -14.91 -28.39
N THR A 168 9.48 -13.85 -28.74
CA THR A 168 8.51 -13.90 -29.84
C THR A 168 9.26 -13.91 -31.17
N LYS A 169 9.13 -14.99 -31.94
CA LYS A 169 9.53 -15.05 -33.36
C LYS A 169 8.59 -14.26 -34.25
#